data_AF-A0A0N4XEA7-F1
#
_entry.id   AF-A0A0N4XEA7-F1
#
_cell.length_a   1.000
_cell.length_b   1.000
_cell.length_c   1.000
_cell.angle_alpha   90.00
_cell.angle_beta   90.00
_cell.angle_gamma   90.00
#
_symmetry.space_group_name_H-M   'P 1'
#
loop_
_entity.id
_entity.type
_entity.pdbx_description
1 polymer ?
#
loop_
_entity_poly.entity_id
_entity_poly.type
_entity_poly.pdbx_seq_one_letter_code
_entity_poly.pdbx_strand_id
1 'polypeptide(L)'
;FISLFFSFHCFIDPFQVYNTESEESLKSNVDNRLYSSEQRDSPTSPSRWGRKRRKTSSPSSLSSSDYCEYELVGVLVHSGGARAGHYVSYVKERRPEMVGTPTYGKWIELNDADVRIFPATAEAIESEWFGGSFTASTSALFSSRIDLPKERLRSYSAYVLLYERKEPCCTVSISNRTSASSIPSSLLKAVENENKIFFQERDLFSSEYAYAVSKAVSHFVTYLESDKRDTREEDESMAVQVFNMFFDYCCNSYWRLSYESRQSQVFDMSVSALRALVRLSQAVRQQFFELIVECNYKVFYSMLTSPDDVCSAWWRLLGDALCCWLEDSDADRIPKSASKLPTEIIARTIAQIRMVDTSHEWCFFGALKCMSRLVFDSPSGAFCLISDGALQVVSDLISTDWAANVPLHSNFDVRSARHLTLRLFVALLKCTLKEPQAEKYLPPKIYSHSLVLQCLWMYTEYPNDRKLCELLEETLYLLEQTQTTFLEDAVKLVLNEIWVGIYKDSWPGIMKLFVAVCRKLDDSGVGGAFRYLAMLLDGCSGNNYLNEKNIPEGLISQAEELILRFQFNKARVYVKCFNEWQREVTPCMSEKEFEDIYARVRITSMEYNGPENESGPEVDDDEIEVFSEGLR
;
A
#
# COMPACT_ATOMS: atom_id res chain seq x y z
N PHE A 1 25.66 -30.80 -5.40
CA PHE A 1 24.85 -30.84 -4.17
C PHE A 1 23.72 -29.80 -4.23
N ILE A 2 24.00 -28.51 -4.41
CA ILE A 2 22.97 -27.46 -4.59
C ILE A 2 22.05 -27.74 -5.80
N SER A 3 22.60 -28.17 -6.94
CA SER A 3 21.81 -28.58 -8.11
C SER A 3 20.82 -29.75 -7.82
N LEU A 4 21.14 -30.65 -6.87
CA LEU A 4 20.23 -31.72 -6.44
C LEU A 4 19.05 -31.19 -5.60
N PHE A 5 19.24 -30.09 -4.86
CA PHE A 5 18.13 -29.43 -4.16
C PHE A 5 17.14 -28.83 -5.15
N PHE A 6 17.64 -28.19 -6.21
CA PHE A 6 16.82 -27.49 -7.21
C PHE A 6 16.29 -28.36 -8.36
N SER A 7 16.80 -29.59 -8.51
CA SER A 7 16.28 -30.57 -9.48
C SER A 7 14.82 -30.98 -9.22
N PHE A 8 14.25 -30.63 -8.06
CA PHE A 8 12.82 -30.78 -7.76
C PHE A 8 11.93 -29.75 -8.48
N HIS A 9 12.50 -28.64 -8.95
CA HIS A 9 11.77 -27.45 -9.40
C HIS A 9 11.56 -27.38 -10.93
N CYS A 10 12.37 -28.10 -11.72
CA CYS A 10 12.34 -28.07 -13.21
C CYS A 10 11.06 -28.63 -13.88
N PHE A 11 9.99 -28.92 -13.13
CA PHE A 11 8.75 -29.51 -13.64
C PHE A 11 7.51 -28.64 -13.46
N ILE A 12 7.62 -27.47 -12.84
CA ILE A 12 6.50 -26.56 -12.64
C ILE A 12 6.60 -25.45 -13.68
N ASP A 13 5.71 -25.46 -14.67
CA ASP A 13 5.51 -24.34 -15.59
C ASP A 13 4.85 -23.19 -14.80
N PRO A 14 5.52 -22.05 -14.57
CA PRO A 14 5.03 -21.00 -13.67
C PRO A 14 3.75 -20.29 -14.14
N PHE A 15 3.31 -20.53 -15.39
CA PHE A 15 2.32 -19.69 -16.08
C PHE A 15 0.94 -20.32 -16.31
N GLN A 16 0.67 -21.55 -15.83
CA GLN A 16 -0.66 -22.15 -15.97
C GLN A 16 -1.65 -21.82 -14.84
N VAL A 17 -1.23 -21.18 -13.75
CA VAL A 17 -2.10 -20.99 -12.57
C VAL A 17 -3.01 -19.75 -12.67
N TYR A 18 -2.94 -18.94 -13.73
CA TYR A 18 -3.77 -17.74 -13.90
C TYR A 18 -4.48 -17.62 -15.26
N ASN A 19 -5.09 -18.70 -15.75
CA ASN A 19 -6.07 -18.62 -16.84
C ASN A 19 -7.31 -19.47 -16.52
N THR A 20 -8.12 -18.99 -15.58
CA THR A 20 -9.54 -19.36 -15.49
C THR A 20 -10.40 -18.11 -15.52
N GLU A 21 -10.27 -17.33 -16.60
CA GLU A 21 -11.37 -16.53 -17.12
C GLU A 21 -11.68 -17.05 -18.52
N SER A 22 -12.60 -18.02 -18.56
CA SER A 22 -13.29 -18.37 -19.79
C SER A 22 -14.17 -17.19 -20.21
N GLU A 23 -13.66 -16.36 -21.12
CA GLU A 23 -14.48 -15.49 -21.95
C GLU A 23 -15.39 -16.36 -22.83
N GLU A 24 -16.60 -16.68 -22.34
CA GLU A 24 -17.72 -17.01 -23.22
C GLU A 24 -18.64 -15.80 -23.34
N SER A 25 -18.45 -15.10 -24.44
CA SER A 25 -19.31 -14.03 -24.90
C SER A 25 -20.71 -14.56 -25.24
N LEU A 26 -21.72 -14.19 -24.45
CA LEU A 26 -23.13 -14.27 -24.84
C LEU A 26 -23.76 -12.88 -24.73
N LYS A 27 -23.78 -12.21 -25.89
CA LYS A 27 -24.56 -11.01 -26.15
C LYS A 27 -26.03 -11.27 -25.80
N SER A 28 -26.63 -10.45 -24.94
CA SER A 28 -28.08 -10.25 -24.98
C SER A 28 -28.41 -8.79 -24.71
N ASN A 29 -29.18 -8.24 -25.66
CA ASN A 29 -29.67 -6.86 -25.71
C ASN A 29 -30.50 -6.53 -24.47
N VAL A 30 -30.15 -5.43 -23.81
CA VAL A 30 -30.98 -4.79 -22.79
C VAL A 30 -31.89 -3.80 -23.51
N ASP A 31 -33.17 -4.15 -23.68
CA ASP A 31 -34.22 -3.19 -23.97
C ASP A 31 -34.87 -2.75 -22.65
N ASN A 32 -34.68 -1.47 -22.35
CA ASN A 32 -35.34 -0.70 -21.30
C ASN A 32 -36.83 -0.53 -21.62
N ARG A 33 -37.72 -0.94 -20.70
CA ARG A 33 -39.02 -0.27 -20.51
C ARG A 33 -39.37 -0.17 -19.02
N LEU A 34 -39.35 1.07 -18.54
CA LEU A 34 -40.11 1.54 -17.39
C LEU A 34 -41.61 1.20 -17.53
N TYR A 35 -42.29 0.88 -16.42
CA TYR A 35 -43.41 1.68 -15.88
C TYR A 35 -43.94 1.12 -14.54
N SER A 36 -44.04 2.05 -13.57
CA SER A 36 -45.05 2.22 -12.51
C SER A 36 -45.32 1.16 -11.43
N SER A 37 -45.30 1.67 -10.20
CA SER A 37 -45.87 1.16 -8.97
C SER A 37 -47.37 0.86 -9.07
N GLU A 38 -47.79 -0.28 -8.52
CA GLU A 38 -49.10 -0.43 -7.86
C GLU A 38 -48.95 -1.40 -6.67
N GLN A 39 -49.35 -0.95 -5.48
CA GLN A 39 -49.64 -1.80 -4.33
C GLN A 39 -50.77 -2.77 -4.69
N ARG A 40 -50.60 -4.08 -4.51
CA ARG A 40 -51.72 -5.01 -4.33
C ARG A 40 -51.35 -6.15 -3.39
N ASP A 41 -52.29 -6.41 -2.49
CA ASP A 41 -52.32 -7.39 -1.43
C ASP A 41 -52.02 -8.84 -1.86
N SER A 42 -51.46 -9.60 -0.92
CA SER A 42 -51.22 -11.03 -0.98
C SER A 42 -52.49 -11.82 -1.34
N PRO A 43 -52.50 -12.65 -2.40
CA PRO A 43 -53.60 -13.56 -2.63
C PRO A 43 -53.39 -14.83 -1.80
N THR A 44 -54.25 -14.97 -0.80
CA THR A 44 -54.55 -16.21 -0.08
C THR A 44 -54.84 -17.34 -1.08
N SER A 45 -54.29 -18.54 -0.80
CA SER A 45 -54.42 -19.74 -1.62
C SER A 45 -55.85 -20.02 -2.13
N PRO A 46 -56.08 -20.21 -3.44
CA PRO A 46 -57.35 -20.68 -3.93
C PRO A 46 -57.44 -22.21 -3.78
N SER A 47 -58.11 -22.61 -2.71
CA SER A 47 -58.67 -23.93 -2.47
C SER A 47 -59.75 -24.28 -3.50
N ARG A 48 -59.40 -24.59 -4.75
CA ARG A 48 -60.38 -25.07 -5.73
C ARG A 48 -59.82 -25.91 -6.88
N TRP A 49 -59.39 -27.12 -6.57
CA TRP A 49 -59.38 -28.23 -7.54
C TRP A 49 -60.26 -29.36 -7.02
N GLY A 50 -61.57 -29.22 -7.25
CA GLY A 50 -62.52 -30.31 -7.07
C GLY A 50 -62.25 -31.41 -8.08
N ARG A 51 -61.62 -32.52 -7.65
CA ARG A 51 -61.59 -33.77 -8.40
C ARG A 51 -62.74 -34.67 -7.92
N LYS A 52 -63.68 -34.95 -8.83
CA LYS A 52 -64.66 -36.03 -8.72
C LYS A 52 -63.97 -37.30 -8.22
N ARG A 53 -64.41 -37.84 -7.07
CA ARG A 53 -64.04 -39.19 -6.61
C ARG A 53 -64.46 -40.21 -7.68
N ARG A 54 -63.53 -40.64 -8.53
CA ARG A 54 -63.66 -41.95 -9.16
C ARG A 54 -63.55 -42.98 -8.03
N LYS A 55 -64.58 -43.79 -7.85
CA LYS A 55 -64.46 -45.06 -7.10
C LYS A 55 -63.42 -45.90 -7.84
N THR A 56 -62.16 -45.82 -7.42
CA THR A 56 -61.19 -46.86 -7.72
C THR A 56 -61.58 -48.04 -6.86
N SER A 57 -61.88 -49.16 -7.52
CA SER A 57 -61.98 -50.48 -6.92
C SER A 57 -60.90 -50.65 -5.85
N SER A 58 -61.28 -51.20 -4.71
CA SER A 58 -60.37 -51.73 -3.69
C SER A 58 -59.18 -52.40 -4.37
N PRO A 59 -57.92 -52.08 -4.02
CA PRO A 59 -56.81 -52.88 -4.48
C PRO A 59 -57.06 -54.28 -3.93
N SER A 60 -57.25 -55.22 -4.86
CA SER A 60 -57.12 -56.64 -4.62
C SER A 60 -55.90 -56.86 -3.73
N SER A 61 -56.12 -57.57 -2.62
CA SER A 61 -55.09 -58.05 -1.69
C SER A 61 -53.72 -58.17 -2.36
N LEU A 62 -52.82 -57.21 -2.12
CA LEU A 62 -51.41 -57.43 -2.37
C LEU A 62 -51.05 -58.64 -1.53
N SER A 63 -50.72 -59.74 -2.19
CA SER A 63 -50.09 -60.89 -1.57
C SER A 63 -48.91 -60.40 -0.72
N SER A 64 -48.73 -61.03 0.43
CA SER A 64 -47.68 -60.76 1.42
C SER A 64 -46.26 -61.02 0.91
N SER A 65 -45.81 -60.35 -0.17
CA SER A 65 -44.43 -60.44 -0.67
C SER A 65 -43.95 -59.29 -1.57
N ASP A 66 -44.67 -58.18 -1.73
CA ASP A 66 -44.10 -56.96 -2.34
C ASP A 66 -43.60 -56.02 -1.23
N TYR A 67 -42.40 -56.30 -0.74
CA TYR A 67 -41.72 -55.47 0.24
C TYR A 67 -41.36 -54.11 -0.41
N CYS A 68 -42.07 -53.05 -0.04
CA CYS A 68 -41.89 -51.67 -0.52
C CYS A 68 -41.27 -50.77 0.56
N GLU A 69 -40.36 -51.29 1.37
CA GLU A 69 -39.63 -50.48 2.35
C GLU A 69 -38.46 -49.75 1.65
N TYR A 70 -38.32 -48.46 1.93
CA TYR A 70 -37.22 -47.63 1.43
C TYR A 70 -36.43 -47.08 2.60
N GLU A 71 -35.11 -47.08 2.47
CA GLU A 71 -34.20 -46.47 3.42
C GLU A 71 -33.77 -45.08 2.92
N LEU A 72 -33.74 -44.09 3.82
CA LEU A 72 -33.16 -42.79 3.52
C LEU A 72 -31.64 -42.93 3.48
N VAL A 73 -31.04 -42.58 2.34
CA VAL A 73 -29.60 -42.80 2.08
C VAL A 73 -28.85 -41.50 1.79
N GLY A 74 -29.57 -40.43 1.46
CA GLY A 74 -28.99 -39.11 1.25
C GLY A 74 -29.97 -37.97 1.52
N VAL A 75 -29.46 -36.83 1.96
CA VAL A 75 -30.20 -35.59 2.19
C VAL A 75 -29.39 -34.43 1.66
N LEU A 76 -30.00 -33.56 0.86
CA LEU A 76 -29.39 -32.30 0.40
C LEU A 76 -30.07 -31.14 1.11
N VAL A 77 -29.28 -30.36 1.85
CA VAL A 77 -29.74 -29.17 2.58
C VAL A 77 -29.30 -27.92 1.82
N HIS A 78 -30.22 -26.96 1.70
CA HIS A 78 -29.94 -25.65 1.13
C HIS A 78 -30.06 -24.59 2.23
N SER A 79 -29.07 -23.69 2.32
CA SER A 79 -29.06 -22.53 3.21
C SER A 79 -28.99 -21.24 2.38
N GLY A 80 -29.96 -20.35 2.54
CA GLY A 80 -29.96 -19.05 1.85
C GLY A 80 -31.20 -18.78 1.00
N GLY A 81 -31.09 -17.78 0.13
CA GLY A 81 -32.17 -17.32 -0.72
C GLY A 81 -32.24 -18.08 -2.06
N ALA A 82 -33.32 -17.90 -2.82
CA ALA A 82 -33.50 -18.60 -4.09
C ALA A 82 -32.46 -18.23 -5.18
N ARG A 83 -31.79 -17.08 -5.06
CA ARG A 83 -30.78 -16.59 -6.02
C ARG A 83 -29.34 -16.89 -5.61
N ALA A 84 -29.10 -17.10 -4.32
CA ALA A 84 -27.78 -17.32 -3.75
C ALA A 84 -27.91 -18.05 -2.41
N GLY A 85 -27.16 -19.12 -2.26
CA GLY A 85 -27.17 -19.97 -1.08
C GLY A 85 -26.08 -21.02 -1.13
N HIS A 86 -26.03 -21.84 -0.10
CA HIS A 86 -25.03 -22.88 0.12
C HIS A 86 -25.68 -24.26 0.19
N TYR A 87 -25.03 -25.28 -0.37
CA TYR A 87 -25.56 -26.64 -0.44
C TYR A 87 -24.65 -27.60 0.33
N VAL A 88 -25.24 -28.34 1.26
CA VAL A 88 -24.54 -29.36 2.04
C VAL A 88 -25.22 -30.71 1.80
N SER A 89 -24.42 -31.74 1.50
CA SER A 89 -24.94 -33.08 1.29
C SER A 89 -24.63 -33.99 2.46
N TYR A 90 -25.63 -34.72 2.93
CA TYR A 90 -25.51 -35.75 3.95
C TYR A 90 -25.72 -37.10 3.28
N VAL A 91 -24.74 -37.99 3.39
CA VAL A 91 -24.78 -39.31 2.76
C VAL A 91 -24.53 -40.38 3.79
N LYS A 92 -25.31 -41.46 3.76
CA LYS A 92 -25.08 -42.63 4.61
C LYS A 92 -24.00 -43.51 3.98
N GLU A 93 -22.90 -43.74 4.69
CA GLU A 93 -21.82 -44.61 4.23
C GLU A 93 -22.25 -46.07 4.32
N ARG A 94 -22.41 -46.71 3.16
CA ARG A 94 -22.94 -48.08 3.02
C ARG A 94 -22.08 -48.94 2.10
N ARG A 95 -20.95 -48.42 1.64
CA ARG A 95 -20.06 -49.12 0.72
C ARG A 95 -19.51 -50.40 1.35
N PRO A 96 -19.59 -51.56 0.68
CA PRO A 96 -19.07 -52.83 1.20
C PRO A 96 -17.59 -52.76 1.58
N GLU A 97 -16.80 -51.96 0.86
CA GLU A 97 -15.37 -51.78 1.12
C GLU A 97 -15.09 -51.10 2.47
N MET A 98 -16.07 -50.36 2.99
CA MET A 98 -15.96 -49.65 4.25
C MET A 98 -16.38 -50.53 5.45
N VAL A 99 -16.86 -51.76 5.23
CA VAL A 99 -17.27 -52.67 6.31
C VAL A 99 -16.11 -52.88 7.29
N GLY A 100 -16.35 -52.60 8.57
CA GLY A 100 -15.35 -52.68 9.65
C GLY A 100 -14.63 -51.35 9.95
N THR A 101 -14.82 -50.31 9.14
CA THR A 101 -14.35 -48.95 9.44
C THR A 101 -15.31 -48.24 10.41
N PRO A 102 -14.83 -47.25 11.19
CA PRO A 102 -15.69 -46.50 12.12
C PRO A 102 -16.72 -45.60 11.41
N THR A 103 -16.67 -45.43 10.09
CA THR A 103 -17.61 -44.62 9.30
C THR A 103 -18.75 -45.43 8.70
N TYR A 104 -18.59 -46.76 8.55
CA TYR A 104 -19.62 -47.60 7.97
C TYR A 104 -20.94 -47.55 8.76
N GLY A 105 -22.04 -47.38 8.04
CA GLY A 105 -23.38 -47.21 8.60
C GLY A 105 -23.67 -45.85 9.22
N LYS A 106 -22.68 -44.95 9.29
CA LYS A 106 -22.84 -43.59 9.80
C LYS A 106 -23.22 -42.61 8.69
N TRP A 107 -23.79 -41.49 9.09
CA TRP A 107 -24.02 -40.35 8.22
C TRP A 107 -22.75 -39.51 8.11
N ILE A 108 -22.43 -39.11 6.88
CA ILE A 108 -21.30 -38.25 6.56
C ILE A 108 -21.87 -36.96 5.99
N GLU A 109 -21.47 -35.83 6.56
CA GLU A 109 -21.73 -34.51 6.02
C GLU A 109 -20.56 -34.12 5.12
N LEU A 110 -20.90 -33.76 3.89
CA LEU A 110 -20.00 -33.31 2.83
C LEU A 110 -20.34 -31.83 2.59
N ASN A 111 -19.53 -30.96 3.19
CA ASN A 111 -19.65 -29.52 3.12
C ASN A 111 -18.41 -28.94 2.41
N ASP A 112 -18.43 -28.90 1.08
CA ASP A 112 -17.28 -28.55 0.24
C ASP A 112 -16.01 -29.36 0.60
N ALA A 113 -14.98 -28.68 1.12
CA ALA A 113 -13.73 -29.31 1.55
C ALA A 113 -13.84 -29.98 2.94
N ASP A 114 -14.87 -29.63 3.72
CA ASP A 114 -15.07 -30.16 5.07
C ASP A 114 -15.94 -31.41 5.05
N VAL A 115 -15.32 -32.54 5.40
CA VAL A 115 -16.00 -33.84 5.52
C VAL A 115 -16.01 -34.29 6.97
N ARG A 116 -17.20 -34.48 7.55
CA ARG A 116 -17.34 -34.90 8.96
C ARG A 116 -18.40 -35.98 9.16
N ILE A 117 -18.25 -36.74 10.24
CA ILE A 117 -19.27 -37.68 10.67
C ILE A 117 -20.43 -36.89 11.29
N PHE A 118 -21.62 -37.06 10.73
CA PHE A 118 -22.84 -36.47 11.25
C PHE A 118 -23.51 -37.42 12.27
N PRO A 119 -23.64 -37.01 13.53
CA PRO A 119 -24.38 -37.80 14.52
C PRO A 119 -25.88 -37.63 14.25
N ALA A 120 -26.45 -38.55 13.46
CA ALA A 120 -27.85 -38.54 13.06
C ALA A 120 -28.81 -38.89 14.22
N THR A 121 -28.72 -38.17 15.33
CA THR A 121 -29.70 -38.19 16.42
C THR A 121 -30.97 -37.49 15.96
N ALA A 122 -32.11 -37.78 16.61
CA ALA A 122 -33.38 -37.15 16.26
C ALA A 122 -33.30 -35.61 16.35
N GLU A 123 -32.64 -35.09 17.38
CA GLU A 123 -32.44 -33.65 17.59
C GLU A 123 -31.56 -33.01 16.49
N ALA A 124 -30.48 -33.68 16.08
CA ALA A 124 -29.61 -33.18 15.02
C ALA A 124 -30.31 -33.20 13.65
N ILE A 125 -31.06 -34.26 13.35
CA ILE A 125 -31.85 -34.37 12.13
C ILE A 125 -32.91 -33.25 12.07
N GLU A 126 -33.63 -33.04 13.16
CA GLU A 126 -34.64 -31.99 13.24
C GLU A 126 -34.00 -30.60 13.09
N SER A 127 -32.85 -30.37 13.74
CA SER A 127 -32.12 -29.11 13.65
C SER A 127 -31.62 -28.82 12.23
N GLU A 128 -30.99 -29.80 11.58
CA GLU A 128 -30.27 -29.57 10.33
C GLU A 128 -31.13 -29.75 9.08
N TRP A 129 -32.16 -30.60 9.12
CA TRP A 129 -32.90 -31.01 7.92
C TRP A 129 -34.34 -30.48 7.84
N PHE A 130 -35.06 -30.35 8.95
CA PHE A 130 -36.53 -30.17 8.89
C PHE A 130 -36.98 -28.73 8.60
N GLY A 131 -36.08 -27.73 8.68
CA GLY A 131 -36.42 -26.33 8.46
C GLY A 131 -37.40 -25.79 9.50
N GLY A 132 -38.23 -24.82 9.11
CA GLY A 132 -39.26 -24.27 9.99
C GLY A 132 -38.72 -23.31 11.05
N SER A 133 -39.46 -23.13 12.14
CA SER A 133 -39.09 -22.23 13.23
C SER A 133 -38.41 -22.97 14.38
N PHE A 134 -37.51 -22.29 15.08
CA PHE A 134 -36.86 -22.80 16.29
C PHE A 134 -36.86 -21.75 17.40
N THR A 135 -36.88 -22.23 18.65
CA THR A 135 -36.75 -21.38 19.84
C THR A 135 -35.30 -21.39 20.31
N ALA A 136 -34.62 -20.24 20.30
CA ALA A 136 -33.26 -20.14 20.80
C ALA A 136 -33.23 -20.37 22.33
N SER A 137 -32.47 -21.37 22.79
CA SER A 137 -32.30 -21.62 24.23
C SER A 137 -31.51 -20.50 24.90
N THR A 138 -31.96 -20.05 26.07
CA THR A 138 -31.44 -18.92 26.87
C THR A 138 -30.04 -19.11 27.48
N SER A 139 -29.28 -20.13 27.06
CA SER A 139 -27.96 -20.48 27.65
C SER A 139 -26.74 -20.16 26.77
N ALA A 140 -26.92 -19.52 25.60
CA ALA A 140 -25.78 -19.04 24.82
C ALA A 140 -25.24 -17.73 25.40
N LEU A 141 -23.95 -17.72 25.77
CA LEU A 141 -23.18 -16.66 26.45
C LEU A 141 -22.99 -15.35 25.63
N PHE A 142 -23.93 -14.97 24.76
CA PHE A 142 -23.93 -13.68 24.08
C PHE A 142 -24.99 -12.74 24.66
N SER A 143 -24.58 -11.49 24.83
CA SER A 143 -25.14 -10.48 25.70
C SER A 143 -26.64 -10.18 25.50
N SER A 144 -27.29 -10.01 26.64
CA SER A 144 -28.66 -9.56 26.85
C SER A 144 -28.86 -8.07 26.54
N ARG A 145 -28.85 -7.67 25.26
CA ARG A 145 -29.24 -6.30 24.84
C ARG A 145 -30.01 -6.18 23.52
N ILE A 146 -30.71 -7.22 23.05
CA ILE A 146 -31.69 -7.07 21.96
C ILE A 146 -32.88 -8.01 22.23
N ASP A 147 -34.09 -7.46 22.37
CA ASP A 147 -35.34 -8.23 22.43
C ASP A 147 -35.63 -8.83 21.04
N LEU A 148 -35.01 -9.99 20.75
CA LEU A 148 -35.33 -10.76 19.55
C LEU A 148 -36.55 -11.68 19.81
N PRO A 149 -37.38 -11.96 18.77
CA PRO A 149 -38.51 -12.87 18.90
C PRO A 149 -38.08 -14.24 19.43
N LYS A 150 -38.89 -14.82 20.34
CA LYS A 150 -38.66 -16.17 20.90
C LYS A 150 -38.60 -17.28 19.84
N GLU A 151 -39.18 -17.04 18.69
CA GLU A 151 -39.29 -17.97 17.58
C GLU A 151 -38.62 -17.38 16.34
N ARG A 152 -37.60 -18.05 15.82
CA ARG A 152 -36.86 -17.64 14.61
C ARG A 152 -37.06 -18.66 13.51
N LEU A 153 -37.19 -18.20 12.27
CA LEU A 153 -37.19 -19.07 11.10
C LEU A 153 -35.76 -19.52 10.79
N ARG A 154 -35.57 -20.82 10.56
CA ARG A 154 -34.31 -21.35 10.02
C ARG A 154 -34.11 -20.83 8.61
N SER A 155 -32.90 -20.36 8.31
CA SER A 155 -32.50 -19.93 6.97
C SER A 155 -32.07 -21.10 6.06
N TYR A 156 -32.27 -22.34 6.52
CA TYR A 156 -31.84 -23.56 5.85
C TYR A 156 -32.86 -24.68 6.06
N SER A 157 -32.94 -25.60 5.09
CA SER A 157 -33.82 -26.77 5.15
C SER A 157 -33.41 -27.82 4.11
N ALA A 158 -33.82 -29.07 4.32
CA ALA A 158 -33.65 -30.12 3.34
C ALA A 158 -34.48 -29.82 2.08
N TYR A 159 -33.80 -29.77 0.94
CA TYR A 159 -34.37 -29.51 -0.38
C TYR A 159 -34.59 -30.79 -1.18
N VAL A 160 -33.73 -31.81 -1.01
CA VAL A 160 -33.86 -33.13 -1.67
C VAL A 160 -33.62 -34.26 -0.68
N LEU A 161 -34.45 -35.30 -0.75
CA LEU A 161 -34.28 -36.56 -0.01
C LEU A 161 -34.09 -37.72 -1.00
N LEU A 162 -33.06 -38.52 -0.75
CA LEU A 162 -32.69 -39.68 -1.57
C LEU A 162 -32.99 -40.95 -0.79
N TYR A 163 -33.85 -41.79 -1.37
CA TYR A 163 -34.27 -43.06 -0.80
C TYR A 163 -33.86 -44.22 -1.71
N GLU A 164 -33.41 -45.31 -1.11
CA GLU A 164 -33.10 -46.56 -1.80
C GLU A 164 -34.03 -47.67 -1.33
N ARG A 165 -34.51 -48.50 -2.25
CA ARG A 165 -35.41 -49.61 -1.91
C ARG A 165 -34.61 -50.67 -1.14
N LYS A 166 -35.12 -51.11 0.01
CA LYS A 166 -34.56 -52.27 0.70
C LYS A 166 -34.92 -53.54 -0.09
N GLU A 167 -33.91 -54.29 -0.52
CA GLU A 167 -34.15 -55.61 -1.10
C GLU A 167 -34.71 -56.56 -0.02
N PRO A 168 -35.68 -57.44 -0.36
CA PRO A 168 -36.17 -58.43 0.59
C PRO A 168 -35.02 -59.33 1.03
N CYS A 169 -34.91 -59.53 2.35
CA CYS A 169 -33.90 -60.36 2.99
C CYS A 169 -34.12 -61.85 2.67
N CYS A 170 -33.91 -62.26 1.41
CA CYS A 170 -33.96 -63.63 0.93
C CYS A 170 -33.11 -63.76 -0.35
N THR A 171 -31.79 -63.64 -0.20
CA THR A 171 -30.76 -64.53 -0.78
C THR A 171 -29.41 -63.94 -0.44
N VAL A 172 -28.81 -64.44 0.63
CA VAL A 172 -27.36 -64.40 0.79
C VAL A 172 -26.78 -65.32 -0.28
N SER A 173 -26.67 -64.83 -1.51
CA SER A 173 -25.52 -65.18 -2.33
C SER A 173 -24.53 -64.07 -2.11
N ILE A 174 -23.53 -64.33 -1.26
CA ILE A 174 -22.23 -63.68 -1.37
C ILE A 174 -21.74 -64.03 -2.78
N SER A 175 -22.24 -63.34 -3.79
CA SER A 175 -21.50 -63.23 -5.03
C SER A 175 -20.24 -62.50 -4.60
N ASN A 176 -19.14 -63.23 -4.52
CA ASN A 176 -17.80 -62.66 -4.59
C ASN A 176 -17.76 -61.77 -5.84
N ARG A 177 -18.25 -60.52 -5.73
CA ARG A 177 -17.82 -59.43 -6.59
C ARG A 177 -16.44 -59.01 -6.11
N THR A 178 -15.52 -59.98 -6.06
CA THR A 178 -14.09 -59.75 -6.21
C THR A 178 -13.83 -59.51 -7.70
N SER A 179 -14.51 -58.52 -8.23
CA SER A 179 -14.03 -57.74 -9.36
C SER A 179 -14.18 -56.32 -8.85
N ALA A 180 -13.29 -55.96 -7.91
CA ALA A 180 -12.89 -54.57 -7.77
C ALA A 180 -12.59 -54.16 -9.20
N SER A 181 -13.49 -53.39 -9.81
CA SER A 181 -13.30 -52.84 -11.15
C SER A 181 -12.06 -52.00 -11.04
N SER A 182 -10.90 -52.59 -11.39
CA SER A 182 -9.62 -51.96 -11.20
C SER A 182 -9.67 -50.67 -11.99
N ILE A 183 -9.45 -49.54 -11.31
CA ILE A 183 -9.37 -48.22 -11.94
C ILE A 183 -8.49 -48.36 -13.19
N PRO A 184 -8.94 -47.92 -14.37
CA PRO A 184 -8.14 -47.97 -15.59
C PRO A 184 -6.73 -47.46 -15.35
N SER A 185 -5.72 -48.15 -15.89
CA SER A 185 -4.31 -47.84 -15.60
C SER A 185 -3.90 -46.41 -16.01
N SER A 186 -4.57 -45.82 -17.00
CA SER A 186 -4.39 -44.42 -17.37
C SER A 186 -4.84 -43.45 -16.27
N LEU A 187 -5.98 -43.71 -15.62
CA LEU A 187 -6.49 -42.90 -14.51
C LEU A 187 -5.65 -43.12 -13.25
N LEU A 188 -5.20 -44.34 -12.98
CA LEU A 188 -4.31 -44.61 -11.85
C LEU A 188 -3.00 -43.80 -11.98
N LYS A 189 -2.37 -43.82 -13.17
CA LYS A 189 -1.17 -43.03 -13.44
C LYS A 189 -1.41 -41.52 -13.33
N ALA A 190 -2.57 -41.03 -13.78
CA ALA A 190 -2.91 -39.61 -13.64
C ALA A 190 -2.99 -39.22 -12.16
N VAL A 191 -3.71 -40.00 -11.35
CA VAL A 191 -3.82 -39.79 -9.89
C VAL A 191 -2.46 -39.93 -9.19
N GLU A 192 -1.62 -40.89 -9.58
CA GLU A 192 -0.26 -41.04 -9.05
C GLU A 192 0.61 -39.81 -9.37
N ASN A 193 0.51 -39.28 -10.59
CA ASN A 193 1.23 -38.08 -11.00
C ASN A 193 0.72 -36.84 -10.25
N GLU A 194 -0.60 -36.66 -10.12
CA GLU A 194 -1.19 -35.57 -9.34
C GLU A 194 -0.77 -35.63 -7.86
N ASN A 195 -0.84 -36.81 -7.24
CA ASN A 195 -0.38 -37.01 -5.87
C ASN A 195 1.12 -36.71 -5.72
N LYS A 196 1.93 -37.12 -6.69
CA LYS A 196 3.38 -36.83 -6.68
C LYS A 196 3.64 -35.32 -6.74
N ILE A 197 2.95 -34.60 -7.63
CA ILE A 197 3.05 -33.14 -7.73
C ILE A 197 2.61 -32.49 -6.41
N PHE A 198 1.48 -32.94 -5.84
CA PHE A 198 1.01 -32.46 -4.55
C PHE A 198 2.03 -32.64 -3.42
N PHE A 199 2.67 -33.81 -3.31
CA PHE A 199 3.71 -34.04 -2.31
C PHE A 199 4.96 -33.19 -2.57
N GLN A 200 5.35 -33.03 -3.84
CA GLN A 200 6.47 -32.17 -4.21
C GLN A 200 6.21 -30.71 -3.83
N GLU A 201 5.03 -30.18 -4.14
CA GLU A 201 4.62 -28.84 -3.73
C GLU A 201 4.59 -28.70 -2.21
N ARG A 202 3.94 -29.64 -1.50
CA ARG A 202 3.90 -29.64 -0.03
C ARG A 202 5.30 -29.56 0.57
N ASP A 203 6.23 -30.36 0.05
CA ASP A 203 7.60 -30.42 0.58
C ASP A 203 8.42 -29.18 0.18
N LEU A 204 8.22 -28.64 -1.03
CA LEU A 204 8.84 -27.39 -1.52
C LEU A 204 8.49 -26.19 -0.63
N PHE A 205 7.26 -26.15 -0.14
CA PHE A 205 6.74 -25.09 0.73
C PHE A 205 6.91 -25.40 2.23
N SER A 206 7.63 -26.47 2.59
CA SER A 206 7.95 -26.75 4.00
C SER A 206 9.02 -25.79 4.55
N SER A 207 8.87 -25.42 5.82
CA SER A 207 9.86 -24.66 6.60
C SER A 207 11.26 -25.23 6.49
N GLU A 208 11.32 -26.56 6.61
CA GLU A 208 12.52 -27.35 6.74
C GLU A 208 13.31 -27.32 5.45
N TYR A 209 12.61 -27.46 4.31
CA TYR A 209 13.21 -27.34 2.99
C TYR A 209 13.70 -25.91 2.74
N ALA A 210 12.85 -24.91 3.00
CA ALA A 210 13.19 -23.50 2.83
C ALA A 210 14.41 -23.07 3.67
N TYR A 211 14.48 -23.51 4.92
CA TYR A 211 15.63 -23.31 5.80
C TYR A 211 16.89 -23.99 5.24
N ALA A 212 16.79 -25.26 4.81
CA ALA A 212 17.92 -26.00 4.28
C ALA A 212 18.49 -25.37 3.01
N VAL A 213 17.65 -24.97 2.06
CA VAL A 213 18.05 -24.30 0.82
C VAL A 213 18.69 -22.95 1.12
N SER A 214 18.02 -22.09 1.91
CA SER A 214 18.55 -20.76 2.23
C SER A 214 19.90 -20.85 2.95
N LYS A 215 20.05 -21.79 3.88
CA LYS A 215 21.32 -22.02 4.58
C LYS A 215 22.42 -22.55 3.67
N ALA A 216 22.08 -23.44 2.73
CA ALA A 216 23.04 -23.95 1.75
C ALA A 216 23.57 -22.82 0.84
N VAL A 217 22.69 -21.93 0.40
CA VAL A 217 23.08 -20.75 -0.39
C VAL A 217 23.95 -19.80 0.45
N SER A 218 23.58 -19.50 1.70
CA SER A 218 24.40 -18.66 2.57
C SER A 218 25.80 -19.24 2.79
N HIS A 219 25.92 -20.55 3.03
CA HIS A 219 27.24 -21.20 3.15
C HIS A 219 28.04 -21.15 1.84
N PHE A 220 27.38 -21.28 0.69
CA PHE A 220 28.02 -21.13 -0.62
C PHE A 220 28.58 -19.72 -0.81
N VAL A 221 27.82 -18.68 -0.43
CA VAL A 221 28.29 -17.29 -0.47
C VAL A 221 29.50 -17.10 0.45
N THR A 222 29.43 -17.54 1.71
CA THR A 222 30.55 -17.42 2.65
C THR A 222 31.80 -18.17 2.17
N TYR A 223 31.62 -19.32 1.52
CA TYR A 223 32.73 -20.06 0.91
C TYR A 223 33.44 -19.22 -0.15
N LEU A 224 32.69 -18.62 -1.08
CA LEU A 224 33.25 -17.77 -2.14
C LEU A 224 33.88 -16.48 -1.58
N GLU A 225 33.29 -15.84 -0.57
CA GLU A 225 33.87 -14.65 0.06
C GLU A 225 35.18 -14.94 0.81
N SER A 226 35.32 -16.16 1.35
CA SER A 226 36.52 -16.59 2.09
C SER A 226 37.71 -16.92 1.17
N ASP A 227 37.44 -17.34 -0.07
CA ASP A 227 38.45 -17.74 -1.03
C ASP A 227 38.93 -16.53 -1.85
N LYS A 228 39.81 -15.70 -1.27
CA LYS A 228 40.38 -14.50 -1.91
C LYS A 228 41.42 -14.79 -3.03
N ARG A 229 41.40 -15.97 -3.64
CA ARG A 229 42.19 -16.24 -4.85
C ARG A 229 41.45 -15.61 -6.02
N ASP A 230 42.17 -14.96 -6.95
CA ASP A 230 41.58 -14.30 -8.13
C ASP A 230 40.36 -15.07 -8.66
N THR A 231 39.20 -14.41 -8.67
CA THR A 231 37.89 -14.98 -9.00
C THR A 231 37.99 -15.78 -10.29
N ARG A 232 37.80 -17.10 -10.19
CA ARG A 232 37.79 -17.97 -11.38
C ARG A 232 36.47 -17.74 -12.10
N GLU A 233 36.53 -17.66 -13.43
CA GLU A 233 35.36 -17.59 -14.32
C GLU A 233 34.34 -18.73 -14.02
N GLU A 234 34.83 -19.87 -13.53
CA GLU A 234 34.04 -21.00 -13.05
C GLU A 234 33.20 -20.68 -11.79
N ASP A 235 33.75 -19.92 -10.84
CA ASP A 235 33.05 -19.56 -9.59
C ASP A 235 31.95 -18.54 -9.87
N GLU A 236 32.19 -17.58 -10.78
CA GLU A 236 31.18 -16.63 -11.24
C GLU A 236 30.05 -17.34 -11.99
N SER A 237 30.38 -18.27 -12.90
CA SER A 237 29.39 -19.09 -13.60
C SER A 237 28.56 -19.94 -12.62
N MET A 238 29.19 -20.50 -11.60
CA MET A 238 28.50 -21.25 -10.55
C MET A 238 27.58 -20.34 -9.73
N ALA A 239 28.03 -19.13 -9.37
CA ALA A 239 27.22 -18.17 -8.64
C ALA A 239 25.97 -17.75 -9.42
N VAL A 240 26.10 -17.52 -10.74
CA VAL A 240 24.96 -17.21 -11.63
C VAL A 240 23.97 -18.38 -11.67
N GLN A 241 24.43 -19.63 -11.79
CA GLN A 241 23.54 -20.80 -11.79
C GLN A 241 22.81 -20.97 -10.45
N VAL A 242 23.54 -20.84 -9.33
CA VAL A 242 22.95 -20.89 -7.99
C VAL A 242 21.94 -19.76 -7.80
N PHE A 243 22.26 -18.56 -8.27
CA PHE A 243 21.35 -17.42 -8.26
C PHE A 243 20.07 -17.71 -9.04
N ASN A 244 20.15 -18.17 -10.29
CA ASN A 244 18.96 -18.46 -11.10
C ASN A 244 18.03 -19.48 -10.44
N MET A 245 18.59 -20.58 -9.95
CA MET A 245 17.82 -21.62 -9.27
C MET A 245 17.18 -21.09 -7.97
N PHE A 246 17.94 -20.34 -7.18
CA PHE A 246 17.44 -19.82 -5.90
C PHE A 246 16.46 -18.66 -6.07
N PHE A 247 16.66 -17.81 -7.07
CA PHE A 247 15.77 -16.72 -7.43
C PHE A 247 14.41 -17.25 -7.88
N ASP A 248 14.39 -18.27 -8.74
CA ASP A 248 13.15 -18.91 -9.20
C ASP A 248 12.41 -19.60 -8.04
N TYR A 249 13.14 -20.32 -7.17
CA TYR A 249 12.59 -20.83 -5.92
C TYR A 249 11.96 -19.72 -5.08
N CYS A 250 12.68 -18.61 -4.87
CA CYS A 250 12.21 -17.48 -4.09
C CYS A 250 10.99 -16.84 -4.74
N CYS A 251 10.95 -16.61 -6.05
CA CYS A 251 9.79 -16.03 -6.73
C CYS A 251 8.51 -16.87 -6.53
N ASN A 252 8.62 -18.19 -6.61
CA ASN A 252 7.47 -19.09 -6.48
C ASN A 252 7.09 -19.39 -5.02
N SER A 253 8.02 -19.27 -4.07
CA SER A 253 7.79 -19.61 -2.65
C SER A 253 7.67 -18.40 -1.71
N TYR A 254 8.19 -17.22 -2.07
CA TYR A 254 8.27 -16.04 -1.19
C TYR A 254 6.92 -15.62 -0.62
N TRP A 255 5.93 -15.51 -1.51
CA TRP A 255 4.59 -15.09 -1.12
C TRP A 255 4.01 -16.08 -0.11
N ARG A 256 4.08 -17.39 -0.41
CA ARG A 256 3.51 -18.44 0.42
C ARG A 256 4.23 -18.58 1.76
N LEU A 257 5.56 -18.52 1.78
CA LEU A 257 6.37 -18.62 3.01
C LEU A 257 6.12 -17.44 3.97
N SER A 258 5.97 -16.23 3.43
CA SER A 258 5.70 -15.03 4.23
C SER A 258 4.24 -14.96 4.70
N TYR A 259 3.29 -15.11 3.78
CA TYR A 259 1.87 -14.83 4.04
C TYR A 259 1.09 -16.04 4.57
N GLU A 260 1.25 -17.22 3.96
CA GLU A 260 0.46 -18.41 4.31
C GLU A 260 1.07 -19.16 5.51
N SER A 261 2.39 -19.31 5.53
CA SER A 261 3.09 -20.08 6.57
C SER A 261 3.49 -19.26 7.81
N ARG A 262 3.43 -17.91 7.75
CA ARG A 262 3.86 -16.98 8.81
C ARG A 262 5.29 -17.21 9.32
N GLN A 263 6.21 -17.62 8.45
CA GLN A 263 7.59 -17.96 8.83
C GLN A 263 8.57 -16.83 8.49
N SER A 264 8.45 -15.70 9.21
CA SER A 264 9.27 -14.50 8.97
C SER A 264 10.79 -14.76 9.00
N GLN A 265 11.26 -15.64 9.90
CA GLN A 265 12.69 -15.94 10.02
C GLN A 265 13.26 -16.63 8.76
N VAL A 266 12.53 -17.57 8.18
CA VAL A 266 12.98 -18.30 6.98
C VAL A 266 12.95 -17.36 5.79
N PHE A 267 11.91 -16.54 5.68
CA PHE A 267 11.81 -15.47 4.70
C PHE A 267 13.02 -14.51 4.76
N ASP A 268 13.35 -13.97 5.94
CA ASP A 268 14.48 -13.04 6.11
C ASP A 268 15.83 -13.70 5.76
N MET A 269 15.98 -14.99 6.07
CA MET A 269 17.15 -15.77 5.66
C MET A 269 17.25 -15.89 4.14
N SER A 270 16.16 -16.16 3.44
CA SER A 270 16.15 -16.25 1.97
C SER A 270 16.48 -14.91 1.32
N VAL A 271 15.91 -13.80 1.83
CA VAL A 271 16.22 -12.43 1.38
C VAL A 271 17.70 -12.14 1.57
N SER A 272 18.23 -12.46 2.74
CA SER A 272 19.64 -12.21 3.05
C SER A 272 20.57 -13.01 2.14
N ALA A 273 20.23 -14.27 1.84
CA ALA A 273 21.00 -15.11 0.92
C ALA A 273 20.97 -14.57 -0.53
N LEU A 274 19.81 -14.11 -1.03
CA LEU A 274 19.71 -13.46 -2.35
C LEU A 274 20.54 -12.18 -2.40
N ARG A 275 20.45 -11.32 -1.37
CA ARG A 275 21.24 -10.09 -1.28
C ARG A 275 22.74 -10.38 -1.29
N ALA A 276 23.17 -11.43 -0.60
CA ALA A 276 24.57 -11.81 -0.55
C ALA A 276 25.06 -12.34 -1.92
N LEU A 277 24.26 -13.15 -2.62
CA LEU A 277 24.56 -13.58 -4.00
C LEU A 277 24.69 -12.40 -4.96
N VAL A 278 23.76 -11.43 -4.91
CA VAL A 278 23.79 -10.23 -5.74
C VAL A 278 25.03 -9.38 -5.48
N ARG A 279 25.61 -9.44 -4.27
CA ARG A 279 26.85 -8.72 -3.95
C ARG A 279 28.11 -9.43 -4.44
N LEU A 280 28.09 -10.75 -4.59
CA LEU A 280 29.27 -11.56 -4.94
C LEU A 280 29.95 -11.12 -6.24
N SER A 281 29.20 -10.95 -7.33
CA SER A 281 29.79 -10.62 -8.63
C SER A 281 28.87 -9.79 -9.51
N GLN A 282 29.48 -9.06 -10.43
CA GLN A 282 28.77 -8.25 -11.41
C GLN A 282 27.92 -9.12 -12.35
N ALA A 283 28.38 -10.33 -12.68
CA ALA A 283 27.64 -11.29 -13.50
C ALA A 283 26.29 -11.68 -12.87
N VAL A 284 26.25 -11.90 -11.55
CA VAL A 284 25.00 -12.18 -10.84
C VAL A 284 24.06 -10.96 -10.87
N ARG A 285 24.58 -9.74 -10.70
CA ARG A 285 23.79 -8.50 -10.82
C ARG A 285 23.21 -8.34 -12.23
N GLN A 286 24.00 -8.58 -13.26
CA GLN A 286 23.55 -8.52 -14.65
C GLN A 286 22.39 -9.50 -14.88
N GLN A 287 22.56 -10.76 -14.47
CA GLN A 287 21.51 -11.77 -14.58
C GLN A 287 20.23 -11.37 -13.83
N PHE A 288 20.35 -10.82 -12.62
CA PHE A 288 19.22 -10.32 -11.85
C PHE A 288 18.46 -9.21 -12.60
N PHE A 289 19.19 -8.25 -13.17
CA PHE A 289 18.56 -7.17 -13.93
C PHE A 289 17.92 -7.66 -15.23
N GLU A 290 18.55 -8.62 -15.94
CA GLU A 290 17.99 -9.23 -17.15
C GLU A 290 16.65 -9.90 -16.83
N LEU A 291 16.60 -10.69 -15.75
CA LEU A 291 15.34 -11.29 -15.28
C LEU A 291 14.28 -10.23 -14.96
N ILE A 292 14.64 -9.13 -14.31
CA ILE A 292 13.70 -8.04 -14.01
C ILE A 292 13.17 -7.38 -15.29
N VAL A 293 14.02 -7.16 -16.28
CA VAL A 293 13.63 -6.49 -17.53
C VAL A 293 12.75 -7.40 -18.38
N GLU A 294 13.09 -8.68 -18.45
CA GLU A 294 12.33 -9.74 -19.16
C GLU A 294 10.98 -10.04 -18.49
N CYS A 295 10.88 -9.86 -17.16
CA CYS A 295 9.61 -9.99 -16.47
C CYS A 295 8.58 -9.01 -17.05
N ASN A 296 7.40 -9.53 -17.40
CA ASN A 296 6.26 -8.71 -17.82
C ASN A 296 6.01 -7.62 -16.76
N TYR A 297 5.71 -6.40 -17.19
CA TYR A 297 5.40 -5.28 -16.31
C TYR A 297 4.36 -5.65 -15.22
N LYS A 298 3.35 -6.48 -15.55
CA LYS A 298 2.36 -6.97 -14.57
C LYS A 298 2.95 -7.90 -13.51
N VAL A 299 3.97 -8.68 -13.83
CA VAL A 299 4.66 -9.59 -12.90
C VAL A 299 5.65 -8.81 -12.05
N PHE A 300 6.40 -7.88 -12.65
CA PHE A 300 7.23 -6.91 -11.91
C PHE A 300 6.37 -6.13 -10.91
N TYR A 301 5.19 -5.69 -11.34
CA TYR A 301 4.19 -5.06 -10.50
C TYR A 301 3.74 -6.01 -9.39
N SER A 302 3.22 -7.21 -9.72
CA SER A 302 2.73 -8.19 -8.74
C SER A 302 3.77 -8.58 -7.67
N MET A 303 5.04 -8.71 -8.06
CA MET A 303 6.14 -9.02 -7.14
C MET A 303 6.39 -7.86 -6.17
N LEU A 304 6.30 -6.63 -6.65
CA LEU A 304 6.49 -5.39 -5.89
C LEU A 304 5.20 -4.81 -5.29
N THR A 305 4.06 -5.51 -5.44
CA THR A 305 2.76 -5.16 -4.82
C THR A 305 2.33 -6.18 -3.76
N SER A 306 3.26 -7.03 -3.32
CA SER A 306 3.03 -8.03 -2.27
C SER A 306 2.81 -7.39 -0.88
N PRO A 307 2.34 -8.13 0.16
CA PRO A 307 2.19 -7.62 1.51
C PRO A 307 3.48 -6.92 1.96
N ASP A 308 3.35 -5.88 2.80
CA ASP A 308 4.40 -4.86 3.05
C ASP A 308 5.81 -5.45 3.22
N ASP A 309 5.95 -6.54 3.98
CA ASP A 309 7.25 -7.18 4.24
C ASP A 309 7.90 -7.77 2.97
N VAL A 310 7.11 -8.44 2.12
CA VAL A 310 7.57 -9.08 0.87
C VAL A 310 7.95 -8.03 -0.16
N CYS A 311 7.08 -7.04 -0.38
CA CYS A 311 7.33 -5.92 -1.27
C CYS A 311 8.59 -5.15 -0.85
N SER A 312 8.69 -4.78 0.43
CA SER A 312 9.82 -4.06 1.01
C SER A 312 11.13 -4.83 0.84
N ALA A 313 11.13 -6.16 0.98
CA ALA A 313 12.31 -6.99 0.76
C ALA A 313 12.81 -6.97 -0.70
N TRP A 314 11.91 -7.06 -1.68
CA TRP A 314 12.27 -6.98 -3.10
C TRP A 314 12.86 -5.61 -3.46
N TRP A 315 12.26 -4.52 -2.98
CA TRP A 315 12.80 -3.17 -3.19
C TRP A 315 14.17 -2.97 -2.54
N ARG A 316 14.41 -3.57 -1.37
CA ARG A 316 15.74 -3.55 -0.73
C ARG A 316 16.77 -4.33 -1.53
N LEU A 317 16.42 -5.50 -2.06
CA LEU A 317 17.29 -6.29 -2.93
C LEU A 317 17.64 -5.51 -4.21
N LEU A 318 16.65 -4.86 -4.83
CA LEU A 318 16.84 -4.03 -6.02
C LEU A 318 17.78 -2.85 -5.74
N GLY A 319 17.53 -2.12 -4.65
CA GLY A 319 18.38 -0.99 -4.24
C GLY A 319 19.82 -1.42 -3.97
N ASP A 320 20.03 -2.53 -3.27
CA ASP A 320 21.37 -3.10 -3.05
C ASP A 320 22.07 -3.44 -4.38
N ALA A 321 21.36 -4.11 -5.29
CA ALA A 321 21.92 -4.49 -6.59
C ALA A 321 22.36 -3.27 -7.40
N LEU A 322 21.52 -2.24 -7.44
CA LEU A 322 21.79 -1.00 -8.18
C LEU A 322 22.94 -0.21 -7.56
N CYS A 323 23.00 -0.09 -6.22
CA CYS A 323 24.13 0.57 -5.55
C CYS A 323 25.45 -0.13 -5.86
N CYS A 324 25.51 -1.45 -5.70
CA CYS A 324 26.72 -2.22 -6.00
C CYS A 324 27.10 -2.10 -7.48
N TRP A 325 26.13 -2.19 -8.39
CA TRP A 325 26.38 -2.05 -9.83
C TRP A 325 27.02 -0.70 -10.18
N LEU A 326 26.49 0.39 -9.61
CA LEU A 326 26.99 1.74 -9.86
C LEU A 326 28.38 1.98 -9.27
N GLU A 327 28.71 1.35 -8.14
CA GLU A 327 30.05 1.36 -7.55
C GLU A 327 31.05 0.56 -8.39
N ASP A 328 30.66 -0.58 -8.96
CA ASP A 328 31.54 -1.36 -9.86
C ASP A 328 31.81 -0.65 -11.19
N SER A 329 30.85 0.18 -11.64
CA SER A 329 30.85 0.80 -12.97
C SER A 329 31.88 1.91 -13.16
N ASP A 330 32.68 2.23 -12.14
CA ASP A 330 33.75 3.23 -12.20
C ASP A 330 35.08 2.71 -12.79
N ALA A 331 35.13 1.51 -13.37
CA ALA A 331 36.33 0.97 -14.02
C ALA A 331 36.05 0.13 -15.29
N ASP A 332 36.18 0.76 -16.47
CA ASP A 332 36.62 0.25 -17.80
C ASP A 332 36.22 -1.17 -18.33
N ARG A 333 35.30 -1.92 -17.71
CA ARG A 333 35.00 -3.32 -18.08
C ARG A 333 33.51 -3.65 -18.20
N ILE A 334 32.69 -2.76 -18.79
CA ILE A 334 31.27 -3.07 -19.03
C ILE A 334 30.95 -3.11 -20.53
N PRO A 335 30.33 -4.21 -21.03
CA PRO A 335 29.73 -4.23 -22.36
C PRO A 335 28.67 -3.13 -22.49
N LYS A 336 28.73 -2.32 -23.56
CA LYS A 336 27.80 -1.19 -23.80
C LYS A 336 26.30 -1.55 -23.82
N SER A 337 25.96 -2.83 -23.91
CA SER A 337 24.59 -3.35 -23.78
C SER A 337 24.13 -3.44 -22.32
N ALA A 338 25.01 -3.83 -21.39
CA ALA A 338 24.70 -4.01 -19.98
C ALA A 338 24.58 -2.67 -19.22
N SER A 339 25.21 -1.60 -19.71
CA SER A 339 25.07 -0.26 -19.12
C SER A 339 23.66 0.33 -19.25
N LYS A 340 22.83 -0.19 -20.17
CA LYS A 340 21.45 0.30 -20.39
C LYS A 340 20.42 -0.31 -19.44
N LEU A 341 20.69 -1.51 -18.90
CA LEU A 341 19.75 -2.21 -18.02
C LEU A 341 19.44 -1.43 -16.73
N PRO A 342 20.45 -0.96 -15.98
CA PRO A 342 20.22 -0.17 -14.77
C PRO A 342 19.40 1.09 -15.06
N THR A 343 19.64 1.77 -16.19
CA THR A 343 18.87 2.96 -16.61
C THR A 343 17.41 2.63 -16.87
N GLU A 344 17.12 1.52 -17.56
CA GLU A 344 15.73 1.09 -17.77
C GLU A 344 15.02 0.75 -16.45
N ILE A 345 15.73 0.09 -15.52
CA ILE A 345 15.20 -0.25 -14.20
C ILE A 345 14.96 1.00 -13.35
N ILE A 346 15.85 1.98 -13.40
CA ILE A 346 15.67 3.27 -12.73
C ILE A 346 14.45 3.99 -13.30
N ALA A 347 14.29 4.04 -14.62
CA ALA A 347 13.12 4.60 -15.28
C ALA A 347 11.83 3.88 -14.87
N ARG A 348 11.82 2.53 -14.82
CA ARG A 348 10.69 1.74 -14.33
C ARG A 348 10.38 2.03 -12.86
N THR A 349 11.40 2.20 -12.02
CA THR A 349 11.26 2.55 -10.59
C THR A 349 10.63 3.93 -10.41
N ILE A 350 11.08 4.93 -11.17
CA ILE A 350 10.49 6.27 -11.20
C ILE A 350 9.03 6.20 -11.71
N ALA A 351 8.76 5.39 -12.73
CA ALA A 351 7.40 5.21 -13.25
C ALA A 351 6.44 4.59 -12.24
N GLN A 352 6.89 3.74 -11.31
CA GLN A 352 6.05 3.21 -10.23
C GLN A 352 5.49 4.32 -9.34
N ILE A 353 6.25 5.40 -9.11
CA ILE A 353 5.75 6.55 -8.34
C ILE A 353 4.69 7.32 -9.13
N ARG A 354 4.71 7.31 -10.47
CA ARG A 354 3.71 8.01 -11.28
C ARG A 354 2.37 7.31 -11.33
N MET A 355 2.34 5.99 -11.14
CA MET A 355 1.14 5.16 -11.23
C MET A 355 0.34 5.14 -9.92
N VAL A 356 0.22 6.30 -9.26
CA VAL A 356 -0.60 6.46 -8.04
C VAL A 356 -2.08 6.32 -8.40
N ASP A 357 -2.51 5.08 -8.62
CA ASP A 357 -3.91 4.69 -8.46
C ASP A 357 -4.10 4.25 -7.01
N THR A 358 -5.20 4.69 -6.41
CA THR A 358 -5.62 4.49 -5.00
C THR A 358 -5.68 3.03 -4.51
N SER A 359 -5.34 2.04 -5.35
CA SER A 359 -5.44 0.62 -5.01
C SER A 359 -4.15 -0.02 -4.49
N HIS A 360 -2.96 0.59 -4.65
CA HIS A 360 -1.67 -0.09 -4.40
C HIS A 360 -0.60 0.79 -3.71
N GLU A 361 -0.96 1.38 -2.58
CA GLU A 361 -0.14 2.34 -1.78
C GLU A 361 1.26 1.85 -1.38
N TRP A 362 1.44 0.55 -1.13
CA TRP A 362 2.72 0.00 -0.66
C TRP A 362 3.83 0.03 -1.72
N CYS A 363 3.46 0.08 -3.00
CA CYS A 363 4.38 -0.09 -4.11
C CYS A 363 5.25 1.15 -4.33
N PHE A 364 4.64 2.34 -4.23
CA PHE A 364 5.39 3.59 -4.36
C PHE A 364 6.27 3.83 -3.12
N PHE A 365 5.86 3.40 -1.92
CA PHE A 365 6.69 3.54 -0.72
C PHE A 365 7.96 2.67 -0.78
N GLY A 366 7.84 1.46 -1.33
CA GLY A 366 8.99 0.61 -1.65
C GLY A 366 9.92 1.25 -2.68
N ALA A 367 9.38 1.83 -3.76
CA ALA A 367 10.13 2.58 -4.76
C ALA A 367 10.86 3.79 -4.15
N LEU A 368 10.19 4.57 -3.28
CA LEU A 368 10.78 5.69 -2.55
C LEU A 368 11.95 5.25 -1.66
N LYS A 369 11.81 4.13 -0.94
CA LYS A 369 12.92 3.56 -0.14
C LYS A 369 14.10 3.17 -1.02
N CYS A 370 13.83 2.54 -2.17
CA CYS A 370 14.86 2.15 -3.14
C CYS A 370 15.61 3.40 -3.69
N MET A 371 14.87 4.42 -4.11
CA MET A 371 15.46 5.68 -4.61
C MET A 371 16.22 6.42 -3.52
N SER A 372 15.66 6.52 -2.31
CA SER A 372 16.35 7.12 -1.16
C SER A 372 17.68 6.44 -0.90
N ARG A 373 17.72 5.12 -1.00
CA ARG A 373 18.95 4.38 -0.83
C ARG A 373 19.99 4.72 -1.90
N LEU A 374 19.59 4.76 -3.16
CA LEU A 374 20.47 5.13 -4.27
C LEU A 374 21.09 6.52 -4.09
N VAL A 375 20.31 7.50 -3.60
CA VAL A 375 20.81 8.87 -3.37
C VAL A 375 21.81 8.93 -2.21
N PHE A 376 21.56 8.19 -1.12
CA PHE A 376 22.39 8.28 0.08
C PHE A 376 23.60 7.34 0.08
N ASP A 377 23.49 6.18 -0.56
CA ASP A 377 24.54 5.15 -0.55
C ASP A 377 25.49 5.28 -1.76
N SER A 378 25.06 5.89 -2.88
CA SER A 378 25.86 5.99 -4.12
C SER A 378 25.84 7.40 -4.73
N PRO A 379 27.00 8.09 -4.84
CA PRO A 379 27.08 9.39 -5.51
C PRO A 379 26.61 9.34 -6.98
N SER A 380 27.01 8.30 -7.70
CA SER A 380 26.61 8.07 -9.10
C SER A 380 25.11 7.76 -9.22
N GLY A 381 24.53 7.11 -8.21
CA GLY A 381 23.09 6.83 -8.14
C GLY A 381 22.23 8.09 -8.07
N ALA A 382 22.65 9.08 -7.28
CA ALA A 382 21.97 10.37 -7.23
C ALA A 382 21.93 11.05 -8.61
N PHE A 383 23.05 11.06 -9.34
CA PHE A 383 23.13 11.64 -10.68
C PHE A 383 22.21 10.92 -11.68
N CYS A 384 22.20 9.58 -11.70
CA CYS A 384 21.32 8.80 -12.58
C CYS A 384 19.83 9.08 -12.32
N LEU A 385 19.44 9.22 -11.05
CA LEU A 385 18.06 9.58 -10.69
C LEU A 385 17.71 10.99 -11.18
N ILE A 386 18.63 11.94 -11.05
CA ILE A 386 18.45 13.32 -11.53
C ILE A 386 18.32 13.35 -13.05
N SER A 387 19.19 12.63 -13.78
CA SER A 387 19.15 12.59 -15.25
C SER A 387 17.86 11.99 -15.80
N ASP A 388 17.27 11.03 -15.08
CA ASP A 388 16.03 10.34 -15.47
C ASP A 388 14.76 11.05 -14.96
N GLY A 389 14.90 12.24 -14.36
CA GLY A 389 13.77 13.10 -13.99
C GLY A 389 13.08 12.72 -12.67
N ALA A 390 13.77 12.03 -11.77
CA ALA A 390 13.25 11.67 -10.44
C ALA A 390 12.77 12.91 -9.64
N LEU A 391 13.47 14.03 -9.76
CA LEU A 391 13.17 15.26 -9.02
C LEU A 391 11.76 15.80 -9.33
N GLN A 392 11.34 15.79 -10.61
CA GLN A 392 9.98 16.19 -11.01
C GLN A 392 8.94 15.24 -10.42
N VAL A 393 9.19 13.93 -10.47
CA VAL A 393 8.23 12.92 -10.00
C VAL A 393 8.01 12.98 -8.50
N VAL A 394 9.08 13.18 -7.72
CA VAL A 394 8.97 13.37 -6.28
C VAL A 394 8.29 14.70 -5.95
N SER A 395 8.54 15.76 -6.71
CA SER A 395 7.83 17.04 -6.57
C SER A 395 6.32 16.92 -6.83
N ASP A 396 5.94 16.22 -7.91
CA ASP A 396 4.55 15.96 -8.26
C ASP A 396 3.85 15.12 -7.17
N LEU A 397 4.56 14.14 -6.60
CA LEU A 397 4.04 13.33 -5.50
C LEU A 397 3.75 14.19 -4.27
N ILE A 398 4.67 15.08 -3.86
CA ILE A 398 4.41 15.99 -2.72
C ILE A 398 3.22 16.90 -3.03
N SER A 399 3.09 17.34 -4.28
CA SER A 399 2.07 18.30 -4.72
C SER A 399 0.65 17.74 -4.78
N THR A 400 0.46 16.42 -4.83
CA THR A 400 -0.84 15.78 -5.18
C THR A 400 -1.69 15.32 -4.00
N ASP A 401 -1.31 15.63 -2.76
CA ASP A 401 -1.96 15.15 -1.52
C ASP A 401 -2.38 13.67 -1.59
N TRP A 402 -1.44 12.80 -1.97
CA TRP A 402 -1.67 11.37 -2.14
C TRP A 402 -2.26 10.70 -0.88
N ALA A 403 -2.07 11.29 0.29
CA ALA A 403 -2.55 10.79 1.56
C ALA A 403 -4.06 10.99 1.80
N ALA A 404 -4.70 11.95 1.13
CA ALA A 404 -6.14 12.17 1.22
C ALA A 404 -6.95 10.96 0.70
N ASN A 405 -6.34 10.13 -0.13
CA ASN A 405 -6.96 8.95 -0.74
C ASN A 405 -6.65 7.64 -0.01
N VAL A 406 -5.92 7.68 1.13
CA VAL A 406 -5.51 6.48 1.86
C VAL A 406 -6.67 5.94 2.72
N PRO A 407 -7.16 4.70 2.50
CA PRO A 407 -8.22 4.12 3.31
C PRO A 407 -7.79 3.98 4.78
N LEU A 408 -8.66 4.41 5.70
CA LEU A 408 -8.50 4.37 7.17
C LEU A 408 -8.18 2.98 7.78
N HIS A 409 -8.16 1.92 6.96
CA HIS A 409 -7.93 0.54 7.39
C HIS A 409 -6.49 0.03 7.15
N SER A 410 -5.61 0.81 6.52
CA SER A 410 -4.21 0.41 6.32
C SER A 410 -3.36 0.73 7.57
N ASN A 411 -2.50 -0.21 7.99
CA ASN A 411 -1.42 0.05 8.97
C ASN A 411 -0.31 0.94 8.36
N PHE A 412 -0.63 1.73 7.34
CA PHE A 412 0.32 2.51 6.57
C PHE A 412 0.67 3.80 7.32
N ASP A 413 1.94 3.93 7.70
CA ASP A 413 2.42 5.14 8.38
C ASP A 413 2.65 6.27 7.36
N VAL A 414 1.55 6.99 7.07
CA VAL A 414 1.53 8.17 6.19
C VAL A 414 2.58 9.19 6.59
N ARG A 415 2.82 9.38 7.90
CA ARG A 415 3.80 10.34 8.41
C ARG A 415 5.22 9.92 8.04
N SER A 416 5.58 8.65 8.22
CA SER A 416 6.89 8.13 7.79
C SER A 416 7.09 8.23 6.28
N ALA A 417 6.04 8.01 5.49
CA ALA A 417 6.09 8.15 4.03
C ALA A 417 6.29 9.61 3.59
N ARG A 418 5.60 10.58 4.22
CA ARG A 418 5.83 12.01 3.97
C ARG A 418 7.26 12.42 4.34
N HIS A 419 7.75 11.97 5.49
CA HIS A 419 9.11 12.23 5.92
C HIS A 419 10.15 11.69 4.92
N LEU A 420 9.97 10.45 4.46
CA LEU A 420 10.87 9.84 3.47
C LEU A 420 10.83 10.58 2.13
N THR A 421 9.64 10.97 1.68
CA THR A 421 9.44 11.69 0.41
C THR A 421 10.15 13.05 0.42
N LEU A 422 9.94 13.86 1.48
CA LEU A 422 10.61 15.15 1.64
C LEU A 422 12.12 15.01 1.79
N ARG A 423 12.57 14.02 2.56
CA ARG A 423 14.00 13.75 2.72
C ARG A 423 14.67 13.38 1.39
N LEU A 424 14.01 12.57 0.57
CA LEU A 424 14.46 12.23 -0.78
C LEU A 424 14.48 13.47 -1.69
N PHE A 425 13.42 14.29 -1.64
CA PHE A 425 13.34 15.53 -2.43
C PHE A 425 14.49 16.49 -2.12
N VAL A 426 14.72 16.78 -0.84
CA VAL A 426 15.81 17.65 -0.37
C VAL A 426 17.17 17.09 -0.80
N ALA A 427 17.38 15.78 -0.67
CA ALA A 427 18.64 15.15 -1.06
C ALA A 427 18.90 15.26 -2.58
N LEU A 428 17.89 14.99 -3.40
CA LEU A 428 17.97 15.16 -4.85
C LEU A 428 18.25 16.62 -5.22
N LEU A 429 17.55 17.58 -4.62
CA LEU A 429 17.71 19.01 -4.88
C LEU A 429 19.12 19.51 -4.51
N LYS A 430 19.65 19.07 -3.36
CA LYS A 430 21.04 19.35 -2.96
C LYS A 430 22.06 18.78 -3.95
N CYS A 431 21.83 17.56 -4.44
CA CYS A 431 22.70 16.95 -5.44
C CYS A 431 22.62 17.70 -6.78
N THR A 432 21.42 18.09 -7.23
CA THR A 432 21.23 18.89 -8.44
C THR A 432 21.96 20.23 -8.36
N LEU A 433 21.86 20.94 -7.23
CA LEU A 433 22.52 22.24 -7.02
C LEU A 433 24.05 22.18 -6.99
N LYS A 434 24.65 21.00 -6.74
CA LYS A 434 26.11 20.83 -6.80
C LYS A 434 26.64 20.65 -8.22
N GLU A 435 25.78 20.36 -9.19
CA GLU A 435 26.19 20.10 -10.57
C GLU A 435 26.43 21.41 -11.35
N PRO A 436 27.50 21.49 -12.16
CA PRO A 436 27.86 22.70 -12.92
C PRO A 436 26.84 23.10 -14.02
N GLN A 437 25.81 22.29 -14.25
CA GLN A 437 24.67 22.56 -15.15
C GLN A 437 23.31 22.27 -14.48
N ALA A 438 23.16 22.64 -13.20
CA ALA A 438 21.95 22.40 -12.42
C ALA A 438 20.65 22.82 -13.13
N GLU A 439 20.65 23.96 -13.83
CA GLU A 439 19.50 24.50 -14.58
C GLU A 439 18.88 23.52 -15.58
N LYS A 440 19.69 22.63 -16.18
CA LYS A 440 19.20 21.63 -17.14
C LYS A 440 18.33 20.56 -16.49
N TYR A 441 18.61 20.26 -15.22
CA TYR A 441 17.96 19.19 -14.48
C TYR A 441 16.85 19.69 -13.56
N LEU A 442 16.75 21.02 -13.38
CA LEU A 442 15.65 21.62 -12.63
C LEU A 442 14.34 21.50 -13.42
N PRO A 443 13.30 20.90 -12.83
CA PRO A 443 12.02 20.73 -13.50
C PRO A 443 11.28 22.06 -13.69
N PRO A 444 10.57 22.26 -14.81
CA PRO A 444 9.82 23.50 -15.05
C PRO A 444 8.64 23.70 -14.08
N LYS A 445 8.10 22.63 -13.49
CA LYS A 445 6.99 22.69 -12.52
C LYS A 445 7.43 22.60 -11.06
N ILE A 446 8.73 22.68 -10.76
CA ILE A 446 9.22 22.54 -9.38
C ILE A 446 8.70 23.66 -8.46
N TYR A 447 8.34 24.81 -9.02
CA TYR A 447 7.81 25.98 -8.32
C TYR A 447 6.27 26.03 -8.29
N SER A 448 5.61 24.87 -8.29
CA SER A 448 4.14 24.85 -8.32
C SER A 448 3.54 25.43 -7.04
N HIS A 449 2.44 26.18 -7.16
CA HIS A 449 1.67 26.65 -6.00
C HIS A 449 1.22 25.49 -5.11
N SER A 450 0.91 24.32 -5.71
CA SER A 450 0.52 23.11 -4.99
C SER A 450 1.61 22.64 -4.03
N LEU A 451 2.89 22.66 -4.44
CA LEU A 451 4.01 22.29 -3.57
C LEU A 451 4.09 23.21 -2.35
N VAL A 452 3.99 24.52 -2.56
CA VAL A 452 4.03 25.53 -1.49
C VAL A 452 2.90 25.29 -0.49
N LEU A 453 1.67 25.12 -0.97
CA LEU A 453 0.50 24.86 -0.11
C LEU A 453 0.63 23.55 0.67
N GLN A 454 1.16 22.50 0.05
CA GLN A 454 1.40 21.22 0.74
C GLN A 454 2.51 21.33 1.80
N CYS A 455 3.58 22.07 1.54
CA CYS A 455 4.62 22.34 2.54
C CYS A 455 4.06 23.13 3.74
N LEU A 456 3.24 24.14 3.49
CA LEU A 456 2.59 24.94 4.54
C LEU A 456 1.67 24.08 5.39
N TRP A 457 0.78 23.32 4.73
CA TRP A 457 -0.15 22.42 5.39
C TRP A 457 0.59 21.38 6.25
N MET A 458 1.65 20.75 5.74
CA MET A 458 2.45 19.80 6.53
C MET A 458 3.12 20.45 7.75
N TYR A 459 3.61 21.69 7.64
CA TYR A 459 4.22 22.40 8.75
C TYR A 459 3.22 22.73 9.86
N THR A 460 1.99 23.11 9.48
CA THR A 460 0.92 23.48 10.41
C THR A 460 0.27 22.27 11.06
N GLU A 461 0.16 21.15 10.32
CA GLU A 461 -0.41 19.89 10.82
C GLU A 461 0.54 19.16 11.79
N TYR A 462 1.87 19.24 11.56
CA TYR A 462 2.87 18.52 12.34
C TYR A 462 3.87 19.44 13.08
N PRO A 463 3.43 20.43 13.87
CA PRO A 463 4.30 21.47 14.45
C PRO A 463 5.29 20.92 15.48
N ASN A 464 5.02 19.73 16.04
CA ASN A 464 5.88 19.07 17.03
C ASN A 464 6.93 18.14 16.39
N ASP A 465 6.86 17.90 15.07
CA ASP A 465 7.85 17.07 14.37
C ASP A 465 9.03 17.93 13.89
N ARG A 466 9.96 18.18 14.80
CA ARG A 466 11.13 19.03 14.52
C ARG A 466 11.90 18.60 13.26
N LYS A 467 12.04 17.29 13.00
CA LYS A 467 12.78 16.80 11.83
C LYS A 467 12.02 17.08 10.53
N LEU A 468 10.70 16.95 10.53
CA LEU A 468 9.87 17.29 9.37
C LEU A 468 9.89 18.80 9.11
N CYS A 469 9.77 19.63 10.16
CA CYS A 469 9.86 21.09 10.05
C CYS A 469 11.21 21.52 9.48
N GLU A 470 12.33 20.97 9.98
CA GLU A 470 13.67 21.26 9.46
C GLU A 470 13.81 20.89 7.96
N LEU A 471 13.20 19.78 7.51
CA LEU A 471 13.17 19.39 6.10
C LEU A 471 12.33 20.33 5.23
N LEU A 472 11.21 20.83 5.75
CA LEU A 472 10.34 21.79 5.06
C LEU A 472 11.02 23.16 4.92
N GLU A 473 11.64 23.62 6.00
CA GLU A 473 12.46 24.84 6.00
C GLU A 473 13.64 24.71 5.02
N GLU A 474 14.30 23.55 5.01
CA GLU A 474 15.36 23.26 4.03
C GLU A 474 14.84 23.19 2.60
N THR A 475 13.64 22.66 2.37
CA THR A 475 13.03 22.59 1.05
C THR A 475 12.82 24.00 0.47
N LEU A 476 12.16 24.89 1.22
CA LEU A 476 11.90 26.26 0.76
C LEU A 476 13.20 27.06 0.57
N TYR A 477 14.17 26.89 1.48
CA TYR A 477 15.50 27.49 1.36
C TYR A 477 16.21 27.08 0.07
N LEU A 478 16.22 25.78 -0.27
CA LEU A 478 16.89 25.31 -1.48
C LEU A 478 16.16 25.74 -2.77
N LEU A 479 14.83 25.83 -2.75
CA LEU A 479 14.06 26.33 -3.89
C LEU A 479 14.29 27.84 -4.14
N GLU A 480 14.53 28.61 -3.09
CA GLU A 480 14.92 30.02 -3.22
C GLU A 480 16.30 30.16 -3.86
N GLN A 481 17.23 29.25 -3.58
CA GLN A 481 18.53 29.25 -4.25
C GLN A 481 18.45 28.93 -5.74
N THR A 482 17.46 28.15 -6.16
CA THR A 482 17.25 27.83 -7.58
C THR A 482 16.54 28.94 -8.33
N GLN A 483 15.61 29.66 -7.68
CA GLN A 483 14.93 30.84 -8.23
C GLN A 483 14.76 31.91 -7.15
N THR A 484 15.51 33.01 -7.25
CA THR A 484 15.57 34.11 -6.27
C THR A 484 14.30 34.96 -6.12
N THR A 485 13.21 34.56 -6.78
CA THR A 485 11.88 35.17 -6.64
C THR A 485 10.85 34.17 -6.12
N PHE A 486 11.25 32.93 -5.82
CA PHE A 486 10.33 31.86 -5.44
C PHE A 486 9.61 32.18 -4.14
N LEU A 487 10.34 32.60 -3.10
CA LEU A 487 9.73 32.96 -1.82
C LEU A 487 8.85 34.21 -1.92
N GLU A 488 9.17 35.14 -2.81
CA GLU A 488 8.30 36.29 -3.10
C GLU A 488 6.92 35.83 -3.59
N ASP A 489 6.91 34.91 -4.56
CA ASP A 489 5.69 34.35 -5.12
C ASP A 489 4.95 33.47 -4.10
N ALA A 490 5.69 32.74 -3.26
CA ALA A 490 5.12 31.93 -2.16
C ALA A 490 4.45 32.81 -1.09
N VAL A 491 5.09 33.91 -0.67
CA VAL A 491 4.53 34.87 0.29
C VAL A 491 3.27 35.53 -0.28
N LYS A 492 3.30 35.98 -1.54
CA LYS A 492 2.11 36.56 -2.21
C LYS A 492 0.95 35.56 -2.27
N LEU A 493 1.23 34.30 -2.59
CA LEU A 493 0.22 33.23 -2.60
C LEU A 493 -0.40 33.06 -1.20
N VAL A 494 0.43 32.94 -0.16
CA VAL A 494 -0.02 32.75 1.22
C VAL A 494 -0.92 33.90 1.68
N LEU A 495 -0.49 35.14 1.44
CA LEU A 495 -1.26 36.33 1.81
C LEU A 495 -2.63 36.35 1.12
N ASN A 496 -2.71 35.91 -0.13
CA ASN A 496 -3.97 35.78 -0.86
C ASN A 496 -4.86 34.66 -0.29
N GLU A 497 -4.32 33.49 0.06
CA GLU A 497 -5.10 32.37 0.60
C GLU A 497 -5.65 32.65 2.01
N ILE A 498 -4.90 33.39 2.83
CA ILE A 498 -5.35 33.83 4.16
C ILE A 498 -6.44 34.87 4.04
N TRP A 499 -6.33 35.78 3.05
CA TRP A 499 -7.39 36.73 2.73
C TRP A 499 -8.71 36.04 2.40
N VAL A 500 -8.67 34.89 1.72
CA VAL A 500 -9.85 34.05 1.41
C VAL A 500 -10.35 33.29 2.65
N GLY A 501 -9.62 33.33 3.77
CA GLY A 501 -10.00 32.73 5.05
C GLY A 501 -9.67 31.24 5.20
N ILE A 502 -8.92 30.66 4.24
CA ILE A 502 -8.66 29.20 4.20
C ILE A 502 -7.68 28.77 5.30
N TYR A 503 -6.69 29.60 5.62
CA TYR A 503 -5.61 29.28 6.57
C TYR A 503 -5.63 30.16 7.84
N LYS A 504 -6.76 30.80 8.17
CA LYS A 504 -6.85 31.76 9.29
C LYS A 504 -6.31 31.18 10.61
N ASP A 505 -6.73 29.96 10.96
CA ASP A 505 -6.30 29.29 12.20
C ASP A 505 -4.86 28.78 12.16
N SER A 506 -4.29 28.61 10.96
CA SER A 506 -2.93 28.11 10.74
C SER A 506 -1.88 29.22 10.60
N TRP A 507 -2.31 30.48 10.60
CA TRP A 507 -1.45 31.66 10.42
C TRP A 507 -0.23 31.71 11.36
N PRO A 508 -0.36 31.40 12.66
CA PRO A 508 0.79 31.30 13.56
C PRO A 508 1.88 30.31 13.13
N GLY A 509 1.49 29.16 12.57
CA GLY A 509 2.43 28.16 12.08
C GLY A 509 3.11 28.62 10.79
N ILE A 510 2.36 29.27 9.91
CA ILE A 510 2.86 29.81 8.64
C ILE A 510 3.90 30.90 8.87
N MET A 511 3.62 31.86 9.78
CA MET A 511 4.59 32.89 10.18
C MET A 511 5.89 32.28 10.70
N LYS A 512 5.79 31.26 11.57
CA LYS A 512 6.96 30.56 12.12
C LYS A 512 7.80 29.90 11.03
N LEU A 513 7.18 29.25 10.05
CA LEU A 513 7.89 28.65 8.92
C LEU A 513 8.67 29.69 8.13
N PHE A 514 8.02 30.78 7.70
CA PHE A 514 8.70 31.80 6.90
C PHE A 514 9.81 32.51 7.67
N VAL A 515 9.60 32.80 8.96
CA VAL A 515 10.66 33.34 9.83
C VAL A 515 11.85 32.37 9.90
N ALA A 516 11.60 31.07 10.09
CA ALA A 516 12.66 30.08 10.13
C ALA A 516 13.43 29.96 8.80
N VAL A 517 12.73 30.04 7.66
CA VAL A 517 13.36 30.06 6.33
C VAL A 517 14.18 31.34 6.13
N CYS A 518 13.66 32.51 6.51
CA CYS A 518 14.37 33.79 6.41
C CYS A 518 15.64 33.80 7.27
N ARG A 519 15.55 33.31 8.52
CA ARG A 519 16.72 33.13 9.38
C ARG A 519 17.78 32.26 8.73
N LYS A 520 17.37 31.15 8.10
CA LYS A 520 18.27 30.23 7.41
C LYS A 520 18.95 30.87 6.19
N LEU A 521 18.24 31.74 5.46
CA LEU A 521 18.82 32.53 4.37
C LEU A 521 19.87 33.51 4.89
N ASP A 522 19.54 34.26 5.95
CA ASP A 522 20.44 35.23 6.60
C ASP A 522 21.71 34.56 7.14
N ASP A 523 21.55 33.47 7.91
CA ASP A 523 22.67 32.65 8.43
C ASP A 523 23.59 32.12 7.32
N SER A 524 23.03 31.88 6.12
CA SER A 524 23.76 31.36 4.96
C SER A 524 24.32 32.46 4.06
N GLY A 525 24.09 33.73 4.39
CA GLY A 525 24.48 34.89 3.57
C GLY A 525 23.75 34.98 2.23
N VAL A 526 22.60 34.32 2.10
CA VAL A 526 21.75 34.37 0.90
C VAL A 526 20.85 35.59 1.01
N GLY A 527 20.96 36.48 0.02
CA GLY A 527 20.21 37.72 0.02
C GLY A 527 18.70 37.51 -0.14
N GLY A 528 17.86 38.24 0.61
CA GLY A 528 16.40 38.34 0.44
C GLY A 528 15.58 38.13 1.71
N ALA A 529 16.18 37.64 2.80
CA ALA A 529 15.52 37.38 4.09
C ALA A 529 14.69 38.57 4.59
N PHE A 530 15.27 39.77 4.68
CA PHE A 530 14.55 40.93 5.21
C PHE A 530 13.43 41.39 4.28
N ARG A 531 13.63 41.24 2.96
CA ARG A 531 12.60 41.54 1.95
C ARG A 531 11.35 40.69 2.18
N TYR A 532 11.53 39.39 2.40
CA TYR A 532 10.41 38.47 2.64
C TYR A 532 9.71 38.74 3.97
N LEU A 533 10.47 39.03 5.03
CA LEU A 533 9.91 39.46 6.32
C LEU A 533 9.10 40.75 6.18
N ALA A 534 9.62 41.75 5.46
CA ALA A 534 8.90 43.01 5.22
C ALA A 534 7.60 42.81 4.43
N MET A 535 7.59 41.91 3.44
CA MET A 535 6.38 41.55 2.71
C MET A 535 5.32 40.91 3.63
N LEU A 536 5.74 40.06 4.56
CA LEU A 536 4.85 39.45 5.55
C LEU A 536 4.32 40.45 6.58
N LEU A 537 5.00 41.58 6.78
CA LEU A 537 4.66 42.57 7.81
C LEU A 537 3.78 43.72 7.32
N ASP A 538 3.92 44.15 6.07
CA ASP A 538 3.25 45.35 5.55
C ASP A 538 2.52 45.12 4.21
N GLY A 539 2.50 43.88 3.68
CA GLY A 539 1.82 43.58 2.42
C GLY A 539 2.44 44.26 1.19
N CYS A 540 3.68 44.76 1.30
CA CYS A 540 4.32 45.58 0.28
C CYS A 540 4.36 44.90 -1.10
N SER A 541 3.61 45.48 -2.05
CA SER A 541 3.61 45.15 -3.49
C SER A 541 4.73 45.84 -4.28
N GLY A 542 5.61 46.58 -3.60
CA GLY A 542 6.60 47.44 -4.23
C GLY A 542 7.87 46.71 -4.66
N ASN A 543 8.22 46.83 -5.95
CA ASN A 543 9.50 46.40 -6.56
C ASN A 543 10.74 47.19 -6.07
N ASN A 544 10.71 47.78 -4.86
CA ASN A 544 11.87 48.50 -4.33
C ASN A 544 12.77 47.51 -3.57
N TYR A 545 13.55 46.77 -4.35
CA TYR A 545 14.50 45.78 -3.86
C TYR A 545 15.53 46.43 -2.93
N LEU A 546 15.43 46.11 -1.64
CA LEU A 546 16.40 46.51 -0.63
C LEU A 546 17.71 45.74 -0.85
N ASN A 547 18.84 46.45 -0.77
CA ASN A 547 20.15 45.81 -0.71
C ASN A 547 20.45 45.47 0.75
N GLU A 548 20.39 44.19 1.09
CA GLU A 548 20.53 43.72 2.47
C GLU A 548 21.86 44.10 3.13
N LYS A 549 22.88 44.36 2.33
CA LYS A 549 24.18 44.87 2.80
C LYS A 549 24.09 46.21 3.54
N ASN A 550 22.99 46.93 3.38
CA ASN A 550 22.77 48.21 4.04
C ASN A 550 21.97 48.05 5.35
N ILE A 551 21.41 46.88 5.63
CA ILE A 551 20.55 46.67 6.80
C ILE A 551 21.41 46.70 8.08
N PRO A 552 21.04 47.49 9.10
CA PRO A 552 21.73 47.49 10.39
C PRO A 552 21.74 46.09 11.06
N GLU A 553 22.85 45.72 11.68
CA GLU A 553 22.96 44.47 12.45
C GLU A 553 21.88 44.43 13.56
N GLY A 554 21.18 43.30 13.69
CA GLY A 554 20.12 43.08 14.69
C GLY A 554 18.70 43.46 14.25
N LEU A 555 18.53 44.20 13.15
CA LEU A 555 17.23 44.61 12.63
C LEU A 555 16.36 43.42 12.17
N ILE A 556 17.00 42.45 11.51
CA ILE A 556 16.36 41.20 11.08
C ILE A 556 15.85 40.44 12.30
N SER A 557 16.68 40.28 13.34
CA SER A 557 16.31 39.58 14.58
C SER A 557 15.15 40.26 15.32
N GLN A 558 15.09 41.59 15.33
CA GLN A 558 13.97 42.34 15.90
C GLN A 558 12.67 42.14 15.10
N ALA A 559 12.75 42.16 13.76
CA ALA A 559 11.59 41.87 12.90
C ALA A 559 11.07 40.44 13.11
N GLU A 560 11.97 39.45 13.22
CA GLU A 560 11.62 38.07 13.56
C GLU A 560 10.91 37.97 14.92
N GLU A 561 11.41 38.67 15.94
CA GLU A 561 10.82 38.66 17.29
C GLU A 561 9.41 39.28 17.29
N LEU A 562 9.21 40.37 16.54
CA LEU A 562 7.91 41.02 16.40
C LEU A 562 6.90 40.10 15.68
N ILE A 563 7.32 39.41 14.62
CA ILE A 563 6.47 38.44 13.90
C ILE A 563 6.11 37.25 14.79
N LEU A 564 7.09 36.68 15.50
CA LEU A 564 6.88 35.54 16.39
C LEU A 564 6.00 35.87 17.60
N ARG A 565 5.96 37.14 18.00
CA ARG A 565 5.07 37.67 19.05
C ARG A 565 3.72 38.15 18.53
N PHE A 566 3.44 38.01 17.23
CA PHE A 566 2.21 38.47 16.58
C PHE A 566 1.97 39.98 16.74
N GLN A 567 3.00 40.79 16.99
CA GLN A 567 2.86 42.23 17.21
C GLN A 567 2.84 43.00 15.88
N PHE A 568 1.86 42.69 15.02
CA PHE A 568 1.81 43.18 13.64
C PHE A 568 1.76 44.71 13.55
N ASN A 569 1.02 45.38 14.44
CA ASN A 569 0.98 46.84 14.48
C ASN A 569 2.35 47.46 14.76
N LYS A 570 3.13 46.90 15.70
CA LYS A 570 4.50 47.34 15.98
C LYS A 570 5.44 47.01 14.83
N ALA A 571 5.24 45.87 14.19
CA ALA A 571 6.04 45.46 13.04
C ALA A 571 5.77 46.31 11.80
N ARG A 572 4.55 46.81 11.62
CA ARG A 572 4.16 47.73 10.54
C ARG A 572 4.78 49.11 10.73
N VAL A 573 4.80 49.59 11.97
CA VAL A 573 5.57 50.78 12.37
C VAL A 573 7.04 50.54 12.05
N TYR A 574 7.59 49.39 12.44
CA TYR A 574 8.98 49.00 12.18
C TYR A 574 9.36 49.02 10.69
N VAL A 575 8.50 48.49 9.80
CA VAL A 575 8.69 48.54 8.34
C VAL A 575 8.58 49.97 7.80
N LYS A 576 7.63 50.78 8.30
CA LYS A 576 7.53 52.21 7.94
C LYS A 576 8.78 52.99 8.34
N CYS A 577 9.29 52.79 9.56
CA CYS A 577 10.55 53.38 10.03
C CYS A 577 11.70 53.05 9.08
N PHE A 578 11.76 51.79 8.64
CA PHE A 578 12.79 51.32 7.75
C PHE A 578 12.67 51.90 6.32
N ASN A 579 11.44 52.04 5.81
CA ASN A 579 11.18 52.69 4.52
C ASN A 579 11.50 54.19 4.55
N GLU A 580 11.24 54.86 5.67
CA GLU A 580 11.65 56.26 5.90
C GLU A 580 13.17 56.38 6.02
N TRP A 581 13.80 55.47 6.76
CA TRP A 581 15.26 55.36 6.84
C TRP A 581 15.91 55.24 5.45
N GLN A 582 15.36 54.39 4.58
CA GLN A 582 15.85 54.24 3.19
C GLN A 582 15.75 55.54 2.38
N ARG A 583 14.72 56.37 2.63
CA ARG A 583 14.54 57.67 1.96
C ARG A 583 15.48 58.73 2.53
N GLU A 584 15.94 58.58 3.77
CA GLU A 584 16.64 59.62 4.52
C GLU A 584 18.19 59.66 4.42
N VAL A 585 18.95 58.67 3.83
CA VAL A 585 20.35 58.80 3.22
C VAL A 585 21.21 57.48 3.16
N THR A 586 22.25 57.48 2.28
CA THR A 586 23.44 56.59 2.07
C THR A 586 24.23 56.08 3.31
N PRO A 587 25.13 55.07 3.17
CA PRO A 587 25.32 53.93 4.08
C PRO A 587 26.05 54.27 5.39
N CYS A 588 25.71 53.54 6.46
CA CYS A 588 26.21 53.66 7.84
C CYS A 588 25.43 54.65 8.71
N MET A 589 24.23 54.22 9.13
CA MET A 589 23.53 54.80 10.27
C MET A 589 23.84 53.99 11.54
N SER A 590 23.91 54.65 12.69
CA SER A 590 24.10 54.04 14.01
C SER A 590 22.77 53.57 14.61
N GLU A 591 22.80 52.55 15.49
CA GLU A 591 21.63 52.00 16.21
C GLU A 591 20.77 53.10 16.86
N LYS A 592 21.42 54.18 17.33
CA LYS A 592 20.78 55.32 17.96
C LYS A 592 19.93 56.18 17.01
N GLU A 593 20.36 56.34 15.76
CA GLU A 593 19.61 57.09 14.75
C GLU A 593 18.38 56.29 14.27
N PHE A 594 18.45 54.96 14.29
CA PHE A 594 17.30 54.10 14.00
C PHE A 594 16.26 54.18 15.10
N GLU A 595 16.68 54.14 16.37
CA GLU A 595 15.80 54.34 17.52
C GLU A 595 15.13 55.73 17.51
N ASP A 596 15.81 56.78 17.06
CA ASP A 596 15.23 58.12 16.92
C ASP A 596 14.17 58.19 15.79
N ILE A 597 14.41 57.52 14.65
CA ILE A 597 13.40 57.37 13.58
C ILE A 597 12.23 56.51 14.08
N TYR A 598 12.52 55.41 14.76
CA TYR A 598 11.51 54.51 15.33
C TYR A 598 10.63 55.24 16.35
N ALA A 599 11.21 56.04 17.24
CA ALA A 599 10.47 56.88 18.16
C ALA A 599 9.61 57.91 17.43
N ARG A 600 10.14 58.60 16.41
CA ARG A 600 9.38 59.55 15.58
C ARG A 600 8.17 58.89 14.93
N VAL A 601 8.37 57.82 14.17
CA VAL A 601 7.31 57.13 13.40
C VAL A 601 6.32 56.42 14.32
N ARG A 602 6.78 55.84 15.43
CA ARG A 602 5.89 55.27 16.46
C ARG A 602 4.96 56.35 17.02
N ILE A 603 5.47 57.54 17.32
CA ILE A 603 4.66 58.67 17.78
C ILE A 603 3.63 59.08 16.70
N THR A 604 4.03 59.16 15.42
CA THR A 604 3.08 59.48 14.33
C THR A 604 2.04 58.38 14.07
N SER A 605 2.37 57.11 14.30
CA SER A 605 1.45 55.98 14.12
C SER A 605 0.41 55.85 15.24
N MET A 606 0.74 56.29 16.45
CA MET A 606 -0.20 56.35 17.57
C MET A 606 -1.34 57.36 17.35
N GLU A 607 -1.22 58.26 16.37
CA GLU A 607 -2.29 59.17 15.97
C GLU A 607 -3.36 58.51 15.07
N TYR A 608 -3.18 57.24 14.65
CA TYR A 608 -4.15 56.49 13.83
C TYR A 608 -4.58 55.16 14.48
N ASN A 609 -5.55 55.29 15.40
CA ASN A 609 -6.55 54.33 15.93
C ASN A 609 -6.15 53.03 16.69
N GLY A 610 -6.67 52.93 17.93
CA GLY A 610 -7.10 51.67 18.58
C GLY A 610 -6.49 51.41 19.97
N PRO A 611 -7.26 51.06 21.02
CA PRO A 611 -6.75 50.95 22.38
C PRO A 611 -5.88 49.70 22.55
N GLU A 612 -4.66 49.90 23.05
CA GLU A 612 -3.76 48.83 23.50
C GLU A 612 -4.40 48.08 24.67
N ASN A 613 -4.94 46.89 24.42
CA ASN A 613 -5.22 45.91 25.47
C ASN A 613 -4.14 44.83 25.46
N GLU A 614 -3.29 44.88 26.49
CA GLU A 614 -2.37 43.81 26.82
C GLU A 614 -3.15 42.61 27.39
N SER A 615 -3.29 41.55 26.59
CA SER A 615 -3.47 40.18 27.08
C SER A 615 -2.69 39.19 26.22
N GLY A 616 -2.29 38.07 26.82
CA GLY A 616 -1.38 37.06 26.26
C GLY A 616 -1.85 36.39 24.96
N PRO A 617 -1.16 35.32 24.50
CA PRO A 617 -1.12 34.91 23.10
C PRO A 617 -2.41 34.21 22.66
N GLU A 618 -3.47 34.98 22.46
CA GLU A 618 -4.56 34.66 21.55
C GLU A 618 -4.43 35.63 20.38
N VAL A 619 -4.41 35.10 19.15
CA VAL A 619 -4.35 35.90 17.94
C VAL A 619 -5.67 36.68 17.87
N ASP A 620 -5.61 37.98 18.11
CA ASP A 620 -6.81 38.83 18.13
C ASP A 620 -7.36 38.95 16.70
N ASP A 621 -8.65 38.67 16.51
CA ASP A 621 -9.29 38.71 15.18
C ASP A 621 -9.16 40.11 14.54
N ASP A 622 -9.10 41.15 15.38
CA ASP A 622 -8.87 42.55 15.01
C ASP A 622 -7.46 42.77 14.40
N GLU A 623 -6.42 42.04 14.82
CA GLU A 623 -5.06 42.17 14.26
C GLU A 623 -4.95 41.55 12.86
N ILE A 624 -5.67 40.46 12.60
CA ILE A 624 -5.80 39.87 11.26
C ILE A 624 -6.58 40.81 10.34
N GLU A 625 -7.64 41.45 10.85
CA GLU A 625 -8.47 42.38 10.07
C GLU A 625 -7.71 43.67 9.72
N VAL A 626 -6.92 44.23 10.64
CA VAL A 626 -6.03 45.39 10.40
C VAL A 626 -4.91 45.09 9.40
N PHE A 627 -4.38 43.86 9.42
CA PHE A 627 -3.41 43.41 8.42
C PHE A 627 -4.06 43.30 7.02
N SER A 628 -5.29 42.81 6.98
CA SER A 628 -6.10 42.71 5.77
C SER A 628 -6.35 44.10 5.13
N GLU A 629 -6.58 45.13 5.94
CA GLU A 629 -6.78 46.50 5.47
C GLU A 629 -5.52 47.14 4.87
N GLY A 630 -4.34 46.58 5.15
CA GLY A 630 -3.06 47.00 4.55
C GLY A 630 -2.71 46.39 3.20
N LEU A 631 -3.31 45.24 2.89
CA LEU A 631 -3.14 44.54 1.61
C LEU A 631 -4.07 45.07 0.51
N ARG A 632 -5.14 45.78 0.88
CA ARG A 632 -6.01 46.55 -0.03
C ARG A 632 -5.36 47.86 -0.43
#